data_AF-A0A8K1FM14-F1
#
_entry.id   AF-A0A8K1FM14-F1
#
_cell.length_a   1.000
_cell.length_b   1.000
_cell.length_c   1.000
_cell.angle_alpha   90.00
_cell.angle_beta   90.00
_cell.angle_gamma   90.00
#
_symmetry.space_group_name_H-M   'P 1'
#
loop_
_entity.id
_entity.type
_entity.pdbx_description
1 polymer ?
#
loop_
_entity_poly.entity_id
_entity_poly.type
_entity_poly.pdbx_seq_one_letter_code
_entity_poly.pdbx_strand_id
1 'polypeptide(L)'
;MTATQPAPVATPTTAPTTEPSGPLLSDILRTNELITTQTDAEMIDEIVGLPIPSEEDVDAILRAVEAKMAWEEIERRIIAAQPHPQPPADHFLILATGTAIKEPSQESYLKRFHAEHGNPVVADLIARNQIAQIKRLPKNMQVFVRSREAARKLSKQWVHFFGGQYKFLPWNPLADYFFIDIHGVENTTYMECLRSIFYHLGSRPIYDTYTHVTTSGIAAGTRRFYYAFKECPLPLRVDGLPIDQLIIHDRKFTVQCKGVRTFNTGRGTPEEYDLYKWYFVARNFNLEAYGSIAFSGDNAYISTNS
;
A
#
# COMPACT_ATOMS: atom_id res chain seq x y z
N MET A 1 31.78 80.60 -52.14
CA MET A 1 30.50 79.89 -52.32
C MET A 1 29.97 79.59 -50.92
N THR A 2 29.17 80.52 -50.37
CA THR A 2 27.72 80.40 -50.04
C THR A 2 27.51 79.66 -48.70
N ALA A 3 26.87 80.18 -47.65
CA ALA A 3 26.25 81.46 -47.29
C ALA A 3 26.13 81.55 -45.74
N THR A 4 25.73 82.73 -45.27
CA THR A 4 25.75 83.26 -43.91
C THR A 4 24.36 83.22 -43.23
N GLN A 5 24.27 82.72 -41.98
CA GLN A 5 23.39 83.10 -40.82
C GLN A 5 21.83 83.15 -40.95
N PRO A 6 21.01 83.21 -39.85
CA PRO A 6 21.29 83.80 -38.52
C PRO A 6 20.85 83.04 -37.23
N ALA A 7 21.34 83.58 -36.11
CA ALA A 7 20.93 83.38 -34.70
C ALA A 7 19.55 84.06 -34.42
N PRO A 8 18.96 84.19 -33.17
CA PRO A 8 19.55 84.10 -31.82
C PRO A 8 18.64 83.61 -30.64
N VAL A 9 19.20 83.70 -29.41
CA VAL A 9 18.59 84.08 -28.10
C VAL A 9 18.50 83.02 -26.97
N ALA A 10 18.97 83.46 -25.79
CA ALA A 10 18.72 83.08 -24.38
C ALA A 10 19.66 82.09 -23.65
N THR A 11 20.32 82.63 -22.60
CA THR A 11 20.94 82.01 -21.40
C THR A 11 19.88 81.60 -20.36
N PRO A 12 20.22 81.09 -19.15
CA PRO A 12 20.97 79.88 -18.77
C PRO A 12 20.21 79.03 -17.73
N THR A 13 20.35 77.70 -17.64
CA THR A 13 19.85 76.96 -16.44
C THR A 13 20.63 75.67 -16.15
N THR A 14 21.13 75.61 -14.92
CA THR A 14 21.71 74.51 -14.17
C THR A 14 20.73 73.32 -14.05
N ALA A 15 21.19 72.09 -14.25
CA ALA A 15 20.61 70.91 -13.59
C ALA A 15 21.61 69.74 -13.56
N PRO A 16 21.84 69.09 -12.40
CA PRO A 16 22.65 67.89 -12.28
C PRO A 16 21.86 66.65 -12.72
N THR A 17 22.51 65.79 -13.51
CA THR A 17 22.02 64.46 -13.89
C THR A 17 21.77 63.61 -12.64
N THR A 18 20.51 63.25 -12.41
CA THR A 18 20.06 62.41 -11.30
C THR A 18 20.41 60.94 -11.58
N GLU A 19 21.13 60.29 -10.65
CA GLU A 19 21.33 58.84 -10.65
C GLU A 19 19.99 58.10 -10.44
N PRO A 20 19.82 56.87 -10.98
CA PRO A 20 18.66 56.04 -10.68
C PRO A 20 18.73 55.58 -9.23
N SER A 21 17.88 56.15 -8.37
CA SER A 21 17.68 55.68 -7.00
C SER A 21 17.21 54.23 -7.03
N GLY A 22 18.11 53.29 -6.75
CA GLY A 22 17.73 51.93 -6.39
C GLY A 22 16.82 51.94 -5.13
N PRO A 23 16.04 50.88 -4.90
CA PRO A 23 15.24 50.77 -3.69
C PRO A 23 16.17 50.93 -2.47
N LEU A 24 15.79 51.81 -1.54
CA LEU A 24 16.58 52.01 -0.34
C LEU A 24 16.63 50.69 0.44
N LEU A 25 17.73 50.45 1.13
CA LEU A 25 17.89 49.29 2.02
C LEU A 25 16.71 49.19 3.02
N SER A 26 16.12 50.32 3.42
CA SER A 26 14.91 50.37 4.25
C SER A 26 13.68 49.74 3.60
N ASP A 27 13.55 49.85 2.28
CA ASP A 27 12.42 49.30 1.53
C ASP A 27 12.60 47.78 1.36
N ILE A 28 13.83 47.32 1.16
CA ILE A 28 14.18 45.89 1.12
C ILE A 28 13.96 45.25 2.50
N LEU A 29 14.39 45.92 3.57
CA LEU A 29 14.20 45.42 4.94
C LEU A 29 12.73 45.37 5.34
N ARG A 30 11.94 46.40 5.01
CA ARG A 30 10.47 46.38 5.23
C ARG A 30 9.78 45.30 4.41
N THR A 31 10.19 45.10 3.16
CA THR A 31 9.63 44.05 2.30
C THR A 31 9.95 42.67 2.86
N ASN A 32 11.18 42.47 3.35
CA ASN A 32 11.56 41.22 4.01
C ASN A 32 10.81 41.01 5.33
N GLU A 33 10.62 42.05 6.15
CA GLU A 33 9.82 41.98 7.38
C GLU A 33 8.34 41.65 7.11
N LEU A 34 7.76 42.25 6.06
CA LEU A 34 6.40 41.95 5.60
C LEU A 34 6.27 40.53 5.05
N ILE A 35 7.27 40.05 4.30
CA ILE A 35 7.32 38.67 3.81
C ILE A 35 7.48 37.72 4.98
N THR A 36 8.38 37.97 5.94
CA THR A 36 8.54 37.10 7.12
C THR A 36 7.29 37.08 7.98
N THR A 37 6.63 38.22 8.20
CA THR A 37 5.37 38.25 8.98
C THR A 37 4.20 37.61 8.25
N GLN A 38 4.12 37.69 6.92
CA GLN A 38 3.12 36.94 6.14
C GLN A 38 3.42 35.45 6.10
N THR A 39 4.70 35.06 5.98
CA THR A 39 5.12 33.64 5.99
C THR A 39 4.88 33.03 7.37
N ASP A 40 5.14 33.78 8.45
CA ASP A 40 4.88 33.35 9.83
C ASP A 40 3.37 33.26 10.11
N ALA A 41 2.56 34.19 9.60
CA ALA A 41 1.10 34.13 9.73
C ALA A 41 0.47 32.99 8.91
N GLU A 42 0.99 32.69 7.71
CA GLU A 42 0.58 31.52 6.92
C GLU A 42 1.07 30.20 7.53
N MET A 43 2.24 30.17 8.18
CA MET A 43 2.75 29.00 8.90
C MET A 43 1.94 28.64 10.14
N ILE A 44 1.35 29.62 10.83
CA ILE A 44 0.54 29.39 12.04
C ILE A 44 -0.77 28.66 11.70
N ASP A 45 -1.31 28.83 10.49
CA ASP A 45 -2.52 28.12 10.03
C ASP A 45 -2.21 26.70 9.50
N GLU A 46 -0.95 26.40 9.16
CA GLU A 46 -0.56 25.13 8.51
C GLU A 46 0.09 24.10 9.46
N ILE A 47 0.53 24.50 10.66
CA ILE A 47 0.95 23.56 11.70
C ILE A 47 -0.26 23.24 12.58
N VAL A 48 -1.09 22.30 12.10
CA VAL A 48 -1.88 21.50 13.05
C VAL A 48 -0.85 20.75 13.87
N GLY A 49 -0.55 21.23 15.09
CA GLY A 49 0.29 20.52 16.05
C GLY A 49 -0.24 19.11 16.31
N LEU A 50 0.39 18.34 17.21
CA LEU A 50 -0.18 17.06 17.63
C LEU A 50 -1.67 17.29 17.98
N PRO A 51 -2.63 16.64 17.32
CA PRO A 51 -4.04 16.86 17.61
C PRO A 51 -4.34 16.23 18.97
N ILE A 52 -4.39 17.07 20.01
CA ILE A 52 -4.65 16.64 21.39
C ILE A 52 -6.17 16.65 21.63
N PRO A 53 -6.74 15.61 22.26
CA PRO A 53 -8.15 15.59 22.67
C PRO A 53 -8.47 16.72 23.66
N SER A 54 -9.76 17.04 23.85
CA SER A 54 -10.17 18.01 24.85
C SER A 54 -9.89 17.51 26.29
N GLU A 55 -9.71 18.43 27.23
CA GLU A 55 -9.50 18.09 28.65
C GLU A 55 -10.68 17.28 29.22
N GLU A 56 -11.91 17.65 28.84
CA GLU A 56 -13.13 16.94 29.26
C GLU A 56 -13.16 15.48 28.78
N ASP A 57 -12.72 15.24 27.54
CA ASP A 57 -12.64 13.89 26.97
C ASP A 57 -11.59 13.04 27.68
N VAL A 58 -10.42 13.63 27.98
CA VAL A 58 -9.35 12.96 28.74
C VAL A 58 -9.85 12.57 30.12
N ASP A 59 -10.51 13.48 30.85
CA ASP A 59 -11.09 13.19 32.16
C ASP A 59 -12.19 12.11 32.10
N ALA A 60 -13.00 12.12 31.04
CA ALA A 60 -14.02 11.10 30.81
C ALA A 60 -13.42 9.71 30.53
N ILE A 61 -12.27 9.63 29.86
CA ILE A 61 -11.52 8.39 29.62
C ILE A 61 -10.86 7.92 30.92
N LEU A 62 -10.16 8.81 31.64
CA LEU A 62 -9.47 8.47 32.89
C LEU A 62 -10.46 7.92 33.94
N ARG A 63 -11.62 8.56 34.11
CA ARG A 63 -12.68 8.04 34.99
C ARG A 63 -13.18 6.66 34.59
N ALA A 64 -13.30 6.37 33.29
CA ALA A 64 -13.73 5.06 32.80
C ALA A 64 -12.67 3.98 33.09
N VAL A 65 -11.38 4.32 32.99
CA VAL A 65 -10.26 3.45 33.34
C VAL A 65 -10.22 3.19 34.85
N GLU A 66 -10.34 4.24 35.67
CA GLU A 66 -10.36 4.15 37.14
C GLU A 66 -11.55 3.31 37.65
N ALA A 67 -12.71 3.47 37.02
CA ALA A 67 -13.90 2.66 37.29
C ALA A 67 -13.78 1.21 36.78
N LYS A 68 -12.66 0.82 36.15
CA LYS A 68 -12.40 -0.51 35.58
C LYS A 68 -13.51 -0.97 34.63
N MET A 69 -13.98 -0.05 33.78
CA MET A 69 -14.98 -0.38 32.76
C MET A 69 -14.41 -1.39 31.73
N ALA A 70 -15.31 -2.02 30.98
CA ALA A 70 -14.94 -2.91 29.88
C ALA A 70 -14.12 -2.16 28.82
N TRP A 71 -13.15 -2.85 28.20
CA TRP A 71 -12.26 -2.25 27.21
C TRP A 71 -13.02 -1.63 26.03
N GLU A 72 -14.09 -2.26 25.56
CA GLU A 72 -14.89 -1.81 24.42
C GLU A 72 -15.55 -0.45 24.68
N GLU A 73 -15.87 -0.14 25.94
CA GLU A 73 -16.40 1.16 26.35
C GLU A 73 -15.29 2.22 26.39
N ILE A 74 -14.12 1.86 26.93
CA ILE A 74 -12.96 2.74 26.99
C ILE A 74 -12.47 3.07 25.57
N GLU A 75 -12.38 2.07 24.70
CA GLU A 75 -12.00 2.21 23.29
C GLU A 75 -12.97 3.15 22.55
N ARG A 76 -14.28 3.00 22.76
CA ARG A 76 -15.27 3.90 22.13
C ARG A 76 -15.06 5.35 22.54
N ARG A 77 -14.74 5.61 23.82
CA ARG A 77 -14.46 6.96 24.32
C ARG A 77 -13.16 7.52 23.73
N ILE A 78 -12.11 6.70 23.63
CA ILE A 78 -10.85 7.08 22.97
C ILE A 78 -11.10 7.47 21.51
N ILE A 79 -11.89 6.69 20.76
CA ILE A 79 -12.21 6.97 19.36
C ILE A 79 -13.03 8.27 19.25
N ALA A 80 -14.01 8.47 20.13
CA ALA A 80 -14.85 9.67 20.13
C ALA A 80 -14.07 10.95 20.47
N ALA A 81 -13.04 10.84 21.31
CA ALA A 81 -12.18 11.95 21.72
C ALA A 81 -11.19 12.43 20.66
N GLN A 82 -11.05 11.72 19.52
CA GLN A 82 -10.08 12.09 18.48
C GLN A 82 -10.48 13.42 17.81
N PRO A 83 -9.63 14.46 17.80
CA PRO A 83 -9.96 15.76 17.19
C PRO A 83 -10.18 15.68 15.67
N HIS A 84 -9.50 14.74 15.02
CA HIS A 84 -9.59 14.50 13.58
C HIS A 84 -9.83 13.02 13.31
N PRO A 85 -11.06 12.51 13.55
CA PRO A 85 -11.35 11.11 13.35
C PRO A 85 -11.17 10.78 11.86
N GLN A 86 -10.20 9.92 11.56
CA GLN A 86 -9.96 9.48 10.19
C GLN A 86 -10.83 8.26 9.91
N PRO A 87 -11.71 8.30 8.90
CA PRO A 87 -12.42 7.10 8.52
C PRO A 87 -11.40 6.04 8.06
N PRO A 88 -11.65 4.74 8.35
CA PRO A 88 -10.73 3.68 8.01
C PRO A 88 -10.49 3.63 6.49
N ALA A 89 -9.25 3.33 6.12
CA ALA A 89 -8.80 3.24 4.74
C ALA A 89 -8.21 1.85 4.49
N ASP A 90 -9.10 0.87 4.39
CA ASP A 90 -8.72 -0.55 4.31
C ASP A 90 -8.30 -0.98 2.90
N HIS A 91 -8.52 -0.13 1.91
CA HIS A 91 -8.21 -0.44 0.51
C HIS A 91 -7.00 0.36 0.06
N PHE A 92 -6.17 -0.24 -0.79
CA PHE A 92 -5.03 0.47 -1.36
C PHE A 92 -4.80 0.10 -2.83
N LEU A 93 -4.14 1.01 -3.54
CA LEU A 93 -3.56 0.75 -4.85
C LEU A 93 -2.07 1.08 -4.86
N ILE A 94 -1.37 0.45 -5.78
CA ILE A 94 0.02 0.74 -6.06
C ILE A 94 0.09 1.74 -7.21
N LEU A 95 0.74 2.87 -6.98
CA LEU A 95 1.17 3.79 -8.02
C LEU A 95 2.56 3.37 -8.49
N ALA A 96 2.69 3.06 -9.78
CA ALA A 96 3.91 2.52 -10.38
C ALA A 96 4.96 3.61 -10.59
N THR A 97 5.63 4.02 -9.51
CA THR A 97 6.61 5.11 -9.51
C THR A 97 8.05 4.63 -9.69
N GLY A 98 8.30 3.33 -9.56
CA GLY A 98 9.67 2.83 -9.47
C GLY A 98 10.41 3.45 -8.28
N THR A 99 11.70 3.69 -8.46
CA THR A 99 12.57 4.36 -7.48
C THR A 99 12.70 5.87 -7.72
N ALA A 100 11.88 6.45 -8.61
CA ALA A 100 12.04 7.82 -9.10
C ALA A 100 11.77 8.88 -8.03
N ILE A 101 10.72 8.69 -7.22
CA ILE A 101 10.35 9.62 -6.16
C ILE A 101 11.27 9.36 -4.97
N LYS A 102 12.06 10.36 -4.58
CA LYS A 102 13.06 10.28 -3.49
C LYS A 102 12.73 11.07 -2.24
N GLU A 103 11.70 11.91 -2.27
CA GLU A 103 11.28 12.79 -1.16
C GLU A 103 11.24 12.05 0.19
N PRO A 104 11.80 12.61 1.28
CA PRO A 104 11.91 11.91 2.57
C PRO A 104 10.65 11.94 3.44
N SER A 105 9.79 12.98 3.36
CA SER A 105 8.67 13.12 4.30
C SER A 105 7.36 12.55 3.78
N GLN A 106 6.65 11.84 4.65
CA GLN A 106 5.36 11.23 4.34
C GLN A 106 4.26 12.29 4.16
N GLU A 107 4.35 13.39 4.90
CA GLU A 107 3.43 14.54 4.86
C GLU A 107 3.43 15.22 3.49
N SER A 108 4.62 15.37 2.89
CA SER A 108 4.75 15.97 1.56
C SER A 108 4.07 15.16 0.46
N TYR A 109 3.96 13.84 0.59
CA TYR A 109 3.34 13.01 -0.44
C TYR A 109 1.87 13.34 -0.64
N LEU A 110 1.10 13.43 0.45
CA LEU A 110 -0.33 13.68 0.35
C LEU A 110 -0.58 15.10 -0.15
N LYS A 111 0.09 16.11 0.44
CA LYS A 111 -0.02 17.51 0.03
C LYS A 111 0.29 17.70 -1.45
N ARG A 112 1.42 17.16 -1.93
CA ARG A 112 1.80 17.26 -3.34
C ARG A 112 0.87 16.46 -4.25
N PHE A 113 0.36 15.31 -3.80
CA PHE A 113 -0.55 14.52 -4.61
C PHE A 113 -1.87 15.26 -4.82
N HIS A 114 -2.35 15.97 -3.80
CA HIS A 114 -3.52 16.84 -3.92
C HIS A 114 -3.30 18.01 -4.88
N ALA A 115 -2.08 18.55 -4.97
CA ALA A 115 -1.77 19.66 -5.87
C ALA A 115 -1.48 19.24 -7.32
N GLU A 116 -0.82 18.09 -7.52
CA GLU A 116 -0.16 17.78 -8.80
C GLU A 116 -0.86 16.69 -9.63
N HIS A 117 -1.83 15.95 -9.09
CA HIS A 117 -2.37 14.71 -9.70
C HIS A 117 -2.78 14.80 -11.18
N GLY A 118 -3.22 15.97 -11.66
CA GLY A 118 -3.56 16.22 -13.07
C GLY A 118 -4.60 15.25 -13.67
N ASN A 119 -5.44 14.65 -12.82
CA ASN A 119 -6.43 13.63 -13.19
C ASN A 119 -7.81 13.94 -12.58
N PRO A 120 -8.90 14.00 -13.39
CA PRO A 120 -10.23 14.38 -12.91
C PRO A 120 -10.88 13.33 -11.99
N VAL A 121 -10.57 12.04 -12.18
CA VAL A 121 -11.03 10.97 -11.28
C VAL A 121 -10.41 11.14 -9.90
N VAL A 122 -9.13 11.49 -9.84
CA VAL A 122 -8.45 11.79 -8.57
C VAL A 122 -9.04 13.03 -7.93
N ALA A 123 -9.36 14.07 -8.70
CA ALA A 123 -10.03 15.28 -8.20
C ALA A 123 -11.38 14.95 -7.51
N ASP A 124 -12.24 14.16 -8.16
CA ASP A 124 -13.53 13.72 -7.60
C ASP A 124 -13.32 12.93 -6.30
N LEU A 125 -12.32 12.06 -6.25
CA LEU A 125 -12.02 11.26 -5.06
C LEU A 125 -11.45 12.09 -3.91
N ILE A 126 -10.60 13.09 -4.20
CA ILE A 126 -10.12 14.04 -3.19
C ILE A 126 -11.29 14.88 -2.65
N ALA A 127 -12.13 15.42 -3.53
CA ALA A 127 -13.29 16.22 -3.14
C ALA A 127 -14.27 15.46 -2.25
N ARG A 128 -14.40 14.14 -2.46
CA ARG A 128 -15.22 13.22 -1.64
C ARG A 128 -14.49 12.67 -0.41
N ASN A 129 -13.30 13.19 -0.10
CA ASN A 129 -12.45 12.69 0.96
C ASN A 129 -12.29 11.16 0.89
N GLN A 130 -11.94 10.60 -0.27
CA GLN A 130 -11.78 9.15 -0.49
C GLN A 130 -10.32 8.69 -0.46
N ILE A 131 -9.35 9.61 -0.57
CA ILE A 131 -7.92 9.33 -0.48
C ILE A 131 -7.47 9.69 0.93
N ALA A 132 -6.94 8.72 1.66
CA ALA A 132 -6.63 8.87 3.08
C ALA A 132 -5.14 9.06 3.35
N GLN A 133 -4.29 8.26 2.70
CA GLN A 133 -2.87 8.25 2.97
C GLN A 133 -2.08 7.83 1.75
N ILE A 134 -0.88 8.38 1.60
CA ILE A 134 0.09 7.93 0.63
C ILE A 134 1.35 7.51 1.37
N LYS A 135 1.80 6.29 1.12
CA LYS A 135 2.97 5.68 1.73
C LYS A 135 3.96 5.26 0.67
N ARG A 136 5.24 5.44 0.94
CA ARG A 136 6.29 4.94 0.06
C ARG A 136 6.61 3.47 0.34
N LEU A 137 6.75 2.71 -0.74
CA LEU A 137 7.32 1.36 -0.76
C LEU A 137 8.71 1.42 -1.41
N PRO A 138 9.57 0.39 -1.24
CA PRO A 138 10.92 0.39 -1.81
C PRO A 138 10.98 0.63 -3.32
N LYS A 139 9.96 0.20 -4.06
CA LYS A 139 9.90 0.30 -5.53
C LYS A 139 8.72 1.09 -6.08
N ASN A 140 7.77 1.51 -5.26
CA ASN A 140 6.51 2.10 -5.72
C ASN A 140 5.91 2.97 -4.60
N MET A 141 4.75 3.56 -4.85
CA MET A 141 3.94 4.19 -3.80
C MET A 141 2.64 3.44 -3.60
N GLN A 142 2.16 3.43 -2.37
CA GLN A 142 0.92 2.83 -1.94
C GLN A 142 -0.04 3.97 -1.57
N VAL A 143 -1.19 4.01 -2.23
CA VAL A 143 -2.24 5.02 -1.99
C VAL A 143 -3.41 4.32 -1.33
N PHE A 144 -3.71 4.70 -0.10
CA PHE A 144 -4.83 4.20 0.68
C PHE A 144 -6.09 5.00 0.37
N VAL A 145 -7.19 4.27 0.16
CA VAL A 145 -8.51 4.81 -0.14
C VAL A 145 -9.57 4.18 0.75
N ARG A 146 -10.64 4.95 1.00
CA ARG A 146 -11.68 4.61 1.98
C ARG A 146 -12.77 3.67 1.46
N SER A 147 -12.84 3.44 0.15
CA SER A 147 -13.84 2.55 -0.44
C SER A 147 -13.30 1.69 -1.58
N ARG A 148 -13.94 0.54 -1.77
CA ARG A 148 -13.66 -0.37 -2.89
C ARG A 148 -13.97 0.28 -4.23
N GLU A 149 -15.01 1.10 -4.29
CA GLU A 149 -15.42 1.85 -5.47
C GLU A 149 -14.36 2.88 -5.86
N ALA A 150 -13.81 3.61 -4.88
CA ALA A 150 -12.67 4.52 -5.12
C ALA A 150 -11.46 3.75 -5.66
N ALA A 151 -11.16 2.60 -5.07
CA ALA A 151 -10.07 1.75 -5.53
C ALA A 151 -10.26 1.29 -6.99
N ARG A 152 -11.49 0.88 -7.35
CA ARG A 152 -11.85 0.50 -8.72
C ARG A 152 -11.75 1.66 -9.71
N LYS A 153 -12.17 2.87 -9.31
CA LYS A 153 -12.08 4.07 -10.15
C LYS A 153 -10.63 4.47 -10.43
N LEU A 154 -9.73 4.35 -9.45
CA LEU A 154 -8.30 4.65 -9.60
C LEU A 154 -7.54 3.60 -10.43
N SER A 155 -8.03 2.37 -10.48
CA SER A 155 -7.39 1.28 -11.23
C SER A 155 -7.04 1.71 -12.66
N LYS A 156 -5.76 1.53 -13.04
CA LYS A 156 -5.22 1.85 -14.37
C LYS A 156 -5.24 3.34 -14.76
N GLN A 157 -5.62 4.25 -13.86
CA GLN A 157 -5.57 5.69 -14.10
C GLN A 157 -4.13 6.20 -14.15
N TRP A 158 -3.91 7.23 -14.97
CA TRP A 158 -2.65 7.96 -15.04
C TRP A 158 -2.73 9.25 -14.24
N VAL A 159 -1.67 9.59 -13.53
CA VAL A 159 -1.56 10.82 -12.73
C VAL A 159 -0.22 11.48 -12.95
N HIS A 160 -0.20 12.80 -12.78
CA HIS A 160 1.02 13.57 -12.66
C HIS A 160 1.40 13.66 -11.18
N PHE A 161 2.65 13.41 -10.85
CA PHE A 161 3.11 13.47 -9.47
C PHE A 161 4.62 13.67 -9.45
N PHE A 162 5.14 14.57 -8.63
CA PHE A 162 6.58 14.90 -8.57
C PHE A 162 7.20 15.17 -9.95
N GLY A 163 6.47 15.90 -10.81
CA GLY A 163 6.92 16.23 -12.17
C GLY A 163 7.00 15.05 -13.16
N GLY A 164 6.59 13.85 -12.75
CA GLY A 164 6.50 12.66 -13.60
C GLY A 164 5.06 12.24 -13.88
N GLN A 165 4.88 11.36 -14.86
CA GLN A 165 3.59 10.72 -15.14
C GLN A 165 3.64 9.25 -14.73
N TYR A 166 2.72 8.82 -13.88
CA TYR A 166 2.69 7.48 -13.30
C TYR A 166 1.32 6.85 -13.44
N LYS A 167 1.30 5.51 -13.46
CA LYS A 167 0.08 4.74 -13.61
C LYS A 167 -0.25 3.98 -12.35
N PHE A 168 -1.51 4.03 -11.92
CA PHE A 168 -2.03 3.09 -10.93
C PHE A 168 -2.06 1.68 -11.52
N LEU A 169 -1.51 0.72 -10.80
CA LEU A 169 -1.60 -0.68 -11.16
C LEU A 169 -3.07 -1.16 -11.13
N PRO A 170 -3.41 -2.24 -11.86
CA PRO A 170 -4.73 -2.83 -11.78
C PRO A 170 -5.09 -3.16 -10.34
N TRP A 171 -6.27 -2.72 -9.89
CA TRP A 171 -6.78 -3.08 -8.58
C TRP A 171 -6.95 -4.60 -8.48
N ASN A 172 -6.42 -5.19 -7.42
CA ASN A 172 -6.50 -6.62 -7.16
C ASN A 172 -7.66 -6.91 -6.18
N PRO A 173 -8.81 -7.42 -6.66
CA PRO A 173 -9.93 -7.76 -5.78
C PRO A 173 -9.61 -8.93 -4.82
N LEU A 174 -8.54 -9.68 -5.11
CA LEU A 174 -8.11 -10.83 -4.31
C LEU A 174 -7.07 -10.47 -3.23
N ALA A 175 -6.70 -9.18 -3.10
CA ALA A 175 -5.64 -8.74 -2.18
C ALA A 175 -5.93 -9.10 -0.70
N ASP A 176 -7.19 -9.05 -0.30
CA ASP A 176 -7.61 -9.30 1.10
C ASP A 176 -7.78 -10.79 1.40
N TYR A 177 -7.90 -11.62 0.35
CA TYR A 177 -8.13 -13.05 0.50
C TYR A 177 -6.84 -13.80 0.84
N PHE A 178 -6.97 -14.88 1.59
CA PHE A 178 -5.91 -15.82 1.86
C PHE A 178 -5.51 -16.52 0.57
N PHE A 179 -4.21 -16.76 0.41
CA PHE A 179 -3.69 -17.55 -0.70
C PHE A 179 -2.52 -18.41 -0.25
N ILE A 180 -2.27 -19.46 -1.02
CA ILE A 180 -1.04 -20.25 -0.96
C ILE A 180 -0.35 -20.20 -2.31
N ASP A 181 0.98 -20.10 -2.29
CA ASP A 181 1.85 -20.26 -3.45
C ASP A 181 2.48 -21.65 -3.40
N ILE A 182 2.32 -22.42 -4.48
CA ILE A 182 2.90 -23.76 -4.62
C ILE A 182 3.96 -23.69 -5.70
N HIS A 183 5.20 -24.00 -5.32
CA HIS A 183 6.36 -23.92 -6.21
C HIS A 183 6.59 -25.23 -6.97
N GLY A 184 7.04 -25.14 -8.21
CA GLY A 184 7.42 -26.30 -9.03
C GLY A 184 6.24 -27.00 -9.71
N VAL A 185 5.12 -26.30 -9.93
CA VAL A 185 3.96 -26.82 -10.66
C VAL A 185 4.18 -26.62 -12.16
N GLU A 186 4.79 -27.62 -12.80
CA GLU A 186 5.30 -27.55 -14.17
C GLU A 186 4.26 -27.89 -15.26
N ASN A 187 3.25 -28.71 -14.94
CA ASN A 187 2.29 -29.21 -15.92
C ASN A 187 0.82 -29.13 -15.46
N THR A 188 -0.10 -29.32 -16.40
CA THR A 188 -1.55 -29.27 -16.17
C THR A 188 -2.06 -30.44 -15.32
N THR A 189 -1.43 -31.61 -15.40
CA THR A 189 -1.81 -32.79 -14.59
C THR A 189 -1.69 -32.52 -13.09
N TYR A 190 -0.55 -31.98 -12.64
CA TYR A 190 -0.38 -31.62 -11.22
C TYR A 190 -1.36 -30.52 -10.80
N MET A 191 -1.72 -29.59 -11.70
CA MET A 191 -2.72 -28.56 -11.42
C MET A 191 -4.12 -29.16 -11.17
N GLU A 192 -4.53 -30.13 -12.00
CA GLU A 192 -5.80 -30.83 -11.84
C GLU A 192 -5.83 -31.65 -10.56
N CYS A 193 -4.74 -32.37 -10.26
CA CYS A 193 -4.58 -33.09 -8.99
C CYS A 193 -4.68 -32.13 -7.79
N LEU A 194 -4.01 -30.98 -7.82
CA LEU A 194 -4.06 -29.98 -6.76
C LEU A 194 -5.47 -29.48 -6.51
N ARG A 195 -6.20 -29.09 -7.57
CA ARG A 195 -7.59 -28.63 -7.46
C ARG A 195 -8.49 -29.71 -6.85
N SER A 196 -8.31 -30.96 -7.28
CA SER A 196 -9.07 -32.09 -6.76
C SER A 196 -8.76 -32.37 -5.29
N ILE A 197 -7.48 -32.44 -4.91
CA ILE A 197 -7.03 -32.60 -3.51
C ILE A 197 -7.65 -31.52 -2.62
N PHE A 198 -7.56 -30.25 -3.03
CA PHE A 198 -8.12 -29.14 -2.26
C PHE A 198 -9.64 -29.20 -2.14
N TYR A 199 -10.34 -29.59 -3.21
CA TYR A 199 -11.78 -29.80 -3.18
C TYR A 199 -12.19 -30.88 -2.16
N HIS A 200 -11.50 -32.02 -2.19
CA HIS A 200 -11.78 -33.14 -1.30
C HIS A 200 -11.42 -32.82 0.15
N LEU A 201 -10.36 -32.04 0.38
CA LEU A 201 -9.98 -31.53 1.70
C LEU A 201 -11.02 -30.59 2.33
N GLY A 202 -12.04 -30.17 1.58
CA GLY A 202 -12.95 -29.13 2.02
C GLY A 202 -12.33 -27.73 2.00
N SER A 203 -11.11 -27.58 1.47
CA SER A 203 -10.44 -26.30 1.28
C SER A 203 -10.55 -25.89 -0.18
N ARG A 204 -11.70 -25.35 -0.59
CA ARG A 204 -11.99 -25.06 -2.00
C ARG A 204 -11.39 -23.71 -2.43
N PRO A 205 -10.39 -23.66 -3.32
CA PRO A 205 -9.91 -22.40 -3.87
C PRO A 205 -10.99 -21.77 -4.75
N ILE A 206 -11.09 -20.44 -4.71
CA ILE A 206 -12.03 -19.67 -5.56
C ILE A 206 -11.39 -19.20 -6.86
N TYR A 207 -10.06 -19.17 -6.92
CA TYR A 207 -9.31 -18.73 -8.09
C TYR A 207 -7.87 -19.22 -8.01
N ASP A 208 -7.26 -19.55 -9.14
CA ASP A 208 -5.84 -19.90 -9.20
C ASP A 208 -5.15 -19.36 -10.46
N THR A 209 -3.89 -18.97 -10.31
CA THR A 209 -3.08 -18.32 -11.37
C THR A 209 -1.60 -18.59 -11.16
N TYR A 210 -0.79 -18.45 -12.21
CA TYR A 210 0.66 -18.33 -12.03
C TYR A 210 1.02 -16.97 -11.43
N THR A 211 2.04 -16.91 -10.57
CA THR A 211 2.47 -15.66 -9.91
C THR A 211 3.32 -14.78 -10.82
N HIS A 212 4.05 -15.38 -11.76
CA HIS A 212 4.93 -14.68 -12.70
C HIS A 212 4.59 -15.08 -14.12
N VAL A 213 3.71 -14.30 -14.76
CA VAL A 213 3.33 -14.47 -16.17
C VAL A 213 3.87 -13.28 -16.95
N THR A 214 4.56 -13.56 -18.05
CA THR A 214 4.96 -12.57 -19.04
C THR A 214 4.03 -12.65 -20.25
N THR A 215 4.13 -11.66 -21.15
CA THR A 215 3.42 -11.72 -22.44
C THR A 215 3.81 -12.93 -23.29
N SER A 216 4.99 -13.51 -23.04
CA SER A 216 5.54 -14.66 -23.77
C SER A 216 5.28 -16.02 -23.09
N GLY A 217 4.69 -16.06 -21.90
CA GLY A 217 4.40 -17.32 -21.20
C GLY A 217 4.56 -17.24 -19.68
N ILE A 218 4.82 -18.38 -19.06
CA ILE A 218 4.98 -18.52 -17.61
C ILE A 218 6.47 -18.40 -17.29
N ALA A 219 6.83 -17.40 -16.48
CA ALA A 219 8.22 -17.14 -16.12
C ALA A 219 8.69 -17.94 -14.88
N ALA A 220 7.76 -18.40 -14.04
CA ALA A 220 8.06 -19.28 -12.91
C ALA A 220 6.91 -20.27 -12.68
N GLY A 221 7.25 -21.54 -12.40
CA GLY A 221 6.30 -22.60 -12.08
C GLY A 221 5.67 -22.47 -10.68
N THR A 222 5.43 -21.25 -10.21
CA THR A 222 4.75 -20.99 -8.94
C THR A 222 3.28 -20.72 -9.21
N ARG A 223 2.41 -21.57 -8.66
CA ARG A 223 0.96 -21.46 -8.79
C ARG A 223 0.36 -20.93 -7.49
N ARG A 224 -0.39 -19.83 -7.58
CA ARG A 224 -1.14 -19.26 -6.48
C ARG A 224 -2.57 -19.75 -6.49
N PHE A 225 -3.06 -20.21 -5.34
CA PHE A 225 -4.46 -20.56 -5.10
C PHE A 225 -5.04 -19.60 -4.06
N TYR A 226 -6.11 -18.89 -4.41
CA TYR A 226 -6.84 -17.99 -3.52
C TYR A 226 -8.06 -18.70 -2.92
N TYR A 227 -8.36 -18.40 -1.67
CA TYR A 227 -9.48 -18.97 -0.92
C TYR A 227 -10.47 -17.88 -0.53
N ALA A 228 -11.74 -18.24 -0.31
CA ALA A 228 -12.79 -17.30 0.10
C ALA A 228 -12.63 -16.71 1.51
N PHE A 229 -11.58 -17.12 2.23
CA PHE A 229 -11.30 -16.74 3.61
C PHE A 229 -10.19 -15.68 3.67
N LYS A 230 -10.16 -14.85 4.71
CA LYS A 230 -9.06 -13.91 4.97
C LYS A 230 -7.86 -14.58 5.65
N GLU A 231 -8.12 -15.68 6.35
CA GLU A 231 -7.14 -16.48 7.09
C GLU A 231 -6.96 -17.88 6.47
N CYS A 232 -5.93 -18.59 6.92
CA CYS A 232 -5.66 -19.96 6.50
C CYS A 232 -6.83 -20.89 6.86
N PRO A 233 -7.46 -21.59 5.88
CA PRO A 233 -8.52 -22.57 6.15
C PRO A 233 -8.04 -23.70 7.06
N LEU A 234 -8.91 -24.20 7.96
CA LEU A 234 -8.58 -25.31 8.87
C LEU A 234 -7.99 -26.55 8.16
N PRO A 235 -8.49 -26.99 6.98
CA PRO A 235 -7.92 -28.17 6.31
C PRO A 235 -6.51 -27.96 5.74
N LEU A 236 -6.03 -26.71 5.71
CA LEU A 236 -4.65 -26.37 5.32
C LEU A 236 -3.77 -26.09 6.54
N ARG A 237 -4.20 -26.52 7.73
CA ARG A 237 -3.44 -26.42 8.96
C ARG A 237 -3.07 -27.80 9.49
N VAL A 238 -1.85 -27.94 9.99
CA VAL A 238 -1.38 -29.08 10.77
C VAL A 238 -0.94 -28.52 12.12
N ASP A 239 -1.45 -29.10 13.20
CA ASP A 239 -1.28 -28.60 14.58
C ASP A 239 -1.54 -27.09 14.75
N GLY A 240 -2.58 -26.62 14.05
CA GLY A 240 -2.99 -25.22 14.08
C GLY A 240 -2.14 -24.27 13.23
N LEU A 241 -1.06 -24.76 12.61
CA LEU A 241 -0.15 -23.97 11.77
C LEU A 241 -0.38 -24.23 10.28
N PRO A 242 -0.29 -23.21 9.41
CA PRO A 242 -0.43 -23.39 7.97
C PRO A 242 0.61 -24.36 7.40
N ILE A 243 0.20 -25.20 6.45
CA ILE A 243 1.11 -26.10 5.74
C ILE A 243 2.22 -25.32 5.02
N ASP A 244 3.42 -25.89 5.01
CA ASP A 244 4.58 -25.38 4.28
C ASP A 244 5.01 -26.32 3.13
N GLN A 245 4.44 -27.52 3.08
CA GLN A 245 4.79 -28.57 2.12
C GLN A 245 3.59 -29.43 1.71
N LEU A 246 3.64 -29.93 0.48
CA LEU A 246 2.66 -30.84 -0.08
C LEU A 246 3.37 -31.98 -0.81
N ILE A 247 3.00 -33.22 -0.54
CA ILE A 247 3.54 -34.40 -1.22
C ILE A 247 2.43 -35.00 -2.08
N ILE A 248 2.65 -35.10 -3.40
CA ILE A 248 1.72 -35.71 -4.37
C ILE A 248 2.50 -36.74 -5.18
N HIS A 249 2.06 -37.99 -5.21
CA HIS A 249 2.74 -39.08 -5.95
C HIS A 249 4.26 -39.11 -5.69
N ASP A 250 4.63 -39.05 -4.41
CA ASP A 250 6.03 -39.01 -3.92
C ASP A 250 6.86 -37.80 -4.34
N ARG A 251 6.27 -36.85 -5.09
CA ARG A 251 6.86 -35.55 -5.38
C ARG A 251 6.50 -34.54 -4.30
N LYS A 252 7.52 -33.89 -3.75
CA LYS A 252 7.39 -32.82 -2.77
C LYS A 252 7.30 -31.46 -3.44
N PHE A 253 6.34 -30.66 -3.01
CA PHE A 253 6.14 -29.27 -3.40
C PHE A 253 6.28 -28.38 -2.16
N THR A 254 6.96 -27.24 -2.35
CA THR A 254 7.04 -26.21 -1.32
C THR A 254 5.81 -25.31 -1.41
N VAL A 255 5.20 -25.02 -0.27
CA VAL A 255 4.02 -24.18 -0.13
C VAL A 255 4.36 -22.94 0.70
N GLN A 256 4.04 -21.76 0.18
CA GLN A 256 4.14 -20.50 0.90
C GLN A 256 2.75 -19.93 1.14
N CYS A 257 2.34 -19.85 2.42
CA CYS A 257 1.06 -19.29 2.82
C CYS A 257 1.13 -17.77 3.01
N LYS A 258 0.07 -17.04 2.62
CA LYS A 258 -0.05 -15.60 2.88
C LYS A 258 0.10 -15.29 4.37
N GLY A 259 0.92 -14.30 4.69
CA GLY A 259 1.14 -13.83 6.06
C GLY A 259 2.10 -14.69 6.89
N VAL A 260 2.52 -15.85 6.37
CA VAL A 260 3.54 -16.69 7.00
C VAL A 260 4.91 -16.28 6.45
N ARG A 261 5.81 -15.85 7.32
CA ARG A 261 7.22 -15.70 6.94
C ARG A 261 7.80 -17.11 6.83
N THR A 262 8.16 -17.51 5.62
CA THR A 262 9.05 -18.66 5.43
C THR A 262 10.33 -18.37 6.20
N PHE A 263 10.69 -19.25 7.14
CA PHE A 263 12.03 -19.24 7.71
C PHE A 263 13.01 -19.40 6.56
N ASN A 264 13.76 -18.34 6.25
CA ASN A 264 14.76 -18.39 5.21
C ASN A 264 15.87 -19.32 5.72
N THR A 265 15.95 -20.51 5.14
CA THR A 265 16.90 -21.59 5.46
C THR A 265 18.32 -21.22 5.02
N GLY A 266 18.92 -20.25 5.71
CA GLY A 266 20.34 -19.95 5.62
C GLY A 266 21.08 -20.60 6.79
N ARG A 267 21.69 -21.77 6.54
CA ARG A 267 22.58 -22.53 7.45
C ARG A 267 21.87 -23.31 8.57
N GLY A 268 21.60 -24.58 8.30
CA GLY A 268 21.25 -25.62 9.25
C GLY A 268 21.68 -26.95 8.63
N THR A 269 21.93 -27.97 9.45
CA THR A 269 22.29 -29.30 8.95
C THR A 269 21.03 -30.05 8.48
N PRO A 270 21.13 -30.98 7.51
CA PRO A 270 20.00 -31.74 6.97
C PRO A 270 19.03 -32.33 8.00
N GLU A 271 19.53 -32.69 9.18
CA GLU A 271 18.81 -33.38 10.26
C GLU A 271 17.97 -32.44 11.14
N GLU A 272 18.32 -31.15 11.26
CA GLU A 272 17.50 -30.16 11.99
C GLU A 272 16.25 -29.74 11.19
N TYR A 273 16.22 -30.02 9.89
CA TYR A 273 15.15 -29.57 9.00
C TYR A 273 13.91 -30.46 9.00
N ASP A 274 13.96 -31.69 9.52
CA ASP A 274 12.79 -32.58 9.53
C ASP A 274 11.93 -32.46 10.79
N LEU A 275 12.38 -31.69 11.79
CA LEU A 275 11.67 -31.48 13.05
C LEU A 275 10.61 -30.36 13.03
N TYR A 276 10.55 -29.51 11.99
CA TYR A 276 9.68 -28.33 11.95
C TYR A 276 8.87 -28.18 10.65
N LYS A 277 8.62 -29.29 9.94
CA LYS A 277 7.89 -29.28 8.66
C LYS A 277 6.45 -29.74 8.85
N TRP A 278 5.52 -28.92 8.41
CA TRP A 278 4.08 -29.19 8.46
C TRP A 278 3.62 -29.57 7.06
N TYR A 279 3.69 -30.86 6.74
CA TYR A 279 3.47 -31.35 5.40
C TYR A 279 2.13 -32.08 5.26
N PHE A 280 1.51 -31.92 4.10
CA PHE A 280 0.35 -32.70 3.71
C PHE A 280 0.76 -33.81 2.74
N VAL A 281 0.25 -35.04 2.90
CA VAL A 281 0.59 -36.18 2.03
C VAL A 281 -0.64 -36.73 1.29
N ALA A 282 -0.62 -36.62 -0.03
CA ALA A 282 -1.55 -37.29 -0.94
C ALA A 282 -0.83 -38.43 -1.68
N ARG A 283 -1.03 -39.68 -1.23
CA ARG A 283 -0.54 -40.90 -1.90
C ARG A 283 -1.69 -41.61 -2.61
N ASN A 284 -1.41 -42.19 -3.77
CA ASN A 284 -2.38 -42.98 -4.57
C ASN A 284 -3.65 -42.22 -4.96
N PHE A 285 -3.57 -40.93 -5.27
CA PHE A 285 -4.72 -40.16 -5.74
C PHE A 285 -5.08 -40.58 -7.18
N ASN A 286 -6.06 -41.49 -7.32
CA ASN A 286 -6.63 -41.85 -8.62
C ASN A 286 -7.77 -40.87 -8.95
N LEU A 287 -7.65 -40.13 -10.06
CA LEU A 287 -8.68 -39.21 -10.54
C LEU A 287 -10.03 -39.90 -10.82
N GLU A 288 -10.05 -41.23 -10.96
CA GLU A 288 -11.24 -42.02 -11.33
C GLU A 288 -11.93 -42.75 -10.14
N ALA A 289 -11.34 -42.79 -8.94
CA ALA A 289 -11.88 -43.55 -7.81
C ALA A 289 -12.04 -42.68 -6.55
N TYR A 290 -13.29 -42.31 -6.25
CA TYR A 290 -13.67 -41.45 -5.13
C TYR A 290 -13.64 -42.19 -3.78
N GLY A 291 -12.97 -41.62 -2.76
CA GLY A 291 -12.96 -42.16 -1.40
C GLY A 291 -12.42 -41.17 -0.35
N SER A 292 -12.93 -41.28 0.89
CA SER A 292 -12.77 -40.38 2.04
C SER A 292 -11.34 -40.07 2.52
N ILE A 293 -11.17 -38.92 3.18
CA ILE A 293 -9.92 -38.47 3.82
C ILE A 293 -9.77 -39.10 5.21
N ALA A 294 -8.59 -39.60 5.54
CA ALA A 294 -8.25 -40.15 6.85
C ALA A 294 -7.06 -39.40 7.47
N PHE A 295 -7.20 -39.00 8.73
CA PHE A 295 -6.11 -38.38 9.49
C PHE A 295 -5.40 -39.47 10.30
N SER A 296 -4.07 -39.51 10.29
CA SER A 296 -3.27 -40.46 11.09
C SER A 296 -2.08 -39.74 11.72
N GLY A 297 -2.13 -39.48 13.03
CA GLY A 297 -1.12 -38.70 13.74
C GLY A 297 -1.09 -37.24 13.29
N ASP A 298 0.10 -36.63 13.29
CA ASP A 298 0.34 -35.24 12.83
C ASP A 298 0.22 -35.07 11.30
N ASN A 299 -0.22 -36.11 10.59
CA ASN A 299 -0.31 -36.13 9.13
C ASN A 299 -1.75 -36.38 8.66
N ALA A 300 -2.21 -35.55 7.73
CA ALA A 300 -3.44 -35.79 6.99
C ALA A 300 -3.13 -36.65 5.75
N TYR A 301 -3.82 -37.78 5.61
CA TYR A 301 -3.69 -38.69 4.47
C TYR A 301 -5.00 -38.70 3.65
N ILE A 302 -4.89 -38.54 2.33
CA ILE A 302 -5.98 -38.95 1.43
C ILE A 302 -5.64 -40.36 0.96
N SER A 303 -6.41 -41.34 1.42
CA SER A 303 -6.33 -42.73 0.97
C SER A 303 -7.61 -43.06 0.22
N THR A 304 -7.50 -43.33 -1.08
CA THR A 304 -8.59 -43.94 -1.83
C THR A 304 -8.58 -45.44 -1.53
N ASN A 305 -9.42 -45.89 -0.61
CA ASN A 305 -9.72 -47.31 -0.46
C ASN A 305 -10.81 -47.70 -1.46
N SER A 306 -10.40 -48.48 -2.45
CA SER A 306 -11.14 -49.63 -2.99
C SER A 306 -10.15 -50.58 -3.63
#